data_AF-A0A3D2S5R2-F1
#
_entry.id   AF-A0A3D2S5R2-F1
#
_cell.length_a   1.000
_cell.length_b   1.000
_cell.length_c   1.000
_cell.angle_alpha   90.00
_cell.angle_beta   90.00
_cell.angle_gamma   90.00
#
_symmetry.space_group_name_H-M   'P 1'
#
loop_
_entity.id
_entity.type
_entity.pdbx_description
1 polymer ?
#
loop_
_entity_poly.entity_id
_entity_poly.type
_entity_poly.pdbx_seq_one_letter_code
_entity_poly.pdbx_strand_id
1 'polypeptide(L)'
;MELVFATNNKNKQKEIQAVLPPQLKVLSLKDIGCLEELPETHATIEENSMEKAVYVREKYGYPCFAEDTGLEVAALNGAPGVYSARYAGTGVAADNIAHLLFELNGITDRRARFKTVFTLVTDTALEQFTGIINGTITQQPTGEGGFGYDP
;
A
#
# COMPACT_ATOMS: atom_id res chain seq x y z
N MET A 1 -21.13 -12.81 -2.57
CA MET A 1 -20.51 -11.99 -3.63
C MET A 1 -19.02 -12.28 -3.62
N GLU A 2 -18.42 -12.49 -4.78
CA GLU A 2 -16.97 -12.68 -4.92
C GLU A 2 -16.35 -11.35 -5.33
N LEU A 3 -15.26 -10.98 -4.68
CA LEU A 3 -14.54 -9.73 -4.95
C LEU A 3 -13.04 -10.02 -4.94
N VAL A 4 -12.32 -9.61 -5.97
CA VAL A 4 -10.87 -9.83 -6.02
C VAL A 4 -10.17 -8.75 -5.22
N PHE A 5 -9.24 -9.14 -4.34
CA PHE A 5 -8.27 -8.21 -3.77
C PHE A 5 -6.99 -8.21 -4.61
N ALA A 6 -6.82 -7.14 -5.39
CA ALA A 6 -5.74 -6.97 -6.36
C ALA A 6 -4.42 -6.55 -5.67
N THR A 7 -3.84 -7.48 -4.90
CA THR A 7 -2.54 -7.29 -4.24
C THR A 7 -1.71 -8.56 -4.22
N ASN A 8 -0.41 -8.43 -4.45
CA ASN A 8 0.59 -9.49 -4.24
C ASN A 8 1.13 -9.52 -2.79
N ASN A 9 0.76 -8.54 -1.96
CA ASN A 9 1.26 -8.47 -0.58
C ASN A 9 0.43 -9.37 0.35
N LYS A 10 1.05 -10.46 0.80
CA LYS A 10 0.44 -11.45 1.71
C LYS A 10 0.09 -10.90 3.09
N ASN A 11 0.83 -9.89 3.59
CA ASN A 11 0.51 -9.28 4.89
C ASN A 11 -0.79 -8.50 4.78
N LYS A 12 -0.93 -7.69 3.72
CA LYS A 12 -2.16 -6.95 3.41
C LYS A 12 -3.37 -7.86 3.24
N GLN A 13 -3.20 -8.99 2.55
CA GLN A 13 -4.26 -10.00 2.42
C GLN A 13 -4.74 -10.51 3.80
N LYS A 14 -3.82 -10.78 4.73
CA LYS A 14 -4.18 -11.22 6.09
C LYS A 14 -4.92 -10.14 6.87
N GLU A 15 -4.46 -8.90 6.81
CA GLU A 15 -5.09 -7.76 7.49
C GLU A 15 -6.51 -7.52 6.98
N ILE A 16 -6.69 -7.48 5.66
CA ILE A 16 -7.99 -7.27 5.04
C ILE A 16 -8.96 -8.42 5.31
N GLN A 17 -8.48 -9.67 5.30
CA GLN A 17 -9.30 -10.82 5.65
C GLN A 17 -9.82 -10.78 7.09
N ALA A 18 -9.10 -10.12 8.00
CA ALA A 18 -9.49 -9.99 9.40
C ALA A 18 -10.58 -8.92 9.64
N VAL A 19 -10.70 -7.94 8.75
CA VAL A 19 -11.67 -6.84 8.89
C VAL A 19 -12.91 -6.99 8.01
N LEU A 20 -12.83 -7.77 6.93
CA LEU A 20 -13.95 -7.96 6.02
C LEU A 20 -15.00 -8.92 6.60
N PRO A 21 -16.30 -8.70 6.29
CA PRO A 21 -17.37 -9.54 6.77
C PRO A 21 -17.26 -10.96 6.18
N PRO A 22 -17.56 -12.02 6.97
CA PRO A 22 -17.36 -13.40 6.55
C PRO A 22 -18.26 -13.82 5.36
N GLN A 23 -19.26 -13.02 5.01
CA GLN A 23 -20.14 -13.25 3.86
C GLN A 23 -19.51 -12.80 2.53
N LEU A 24 -18.44 -12.00 2.56
CA LEU A 24 -17.71 -11.56 1.38
C LEU A 24 -16.58 -12.56 1.11
N LYS A 25 -16.65 -13.24 -0.04
CA LYS A 25 -15.58 -14.14 -0.47
C LYS A 25 -14.53 -13.31 -1.22
N VAL A 26 -13.39 -13.12 -0.60
CA VAL A 26 -12.25 -12.42 -1.20
C VAL A 26 -11.40 -13.41 -1.98
N LEU A 27 -11.24 -13.14 -3.27
CA LEU A 27 -10.35 -13.90 -4.15
C LEU A 27 -8.99 -13.21 -4.22
N SER A 28 -7.92 -13.98 -4.27
CA SER A 28 -6.57 -13.49 -4.57
C SER A 28 -6.34 -13.40 -6.08
N LEU A 29 -5.27 -12.70 -6.48
CA LEU A 29 -4.82 -12.68 -7.88
C LEU A 29 -4.57 -14.10 -8.43
N LYS A 30 -4.06 -15.01 -7.59
CA LYS A 30 -3.83 -16.40 -7.97
C LYS A 30 -5.14 -17.14 -8.28
N ASP A 31 -6.21 -16.86 -7.54
CA ASP A 31 -7.51 -17.54 -7.72
C ASP A 31 -8.15 -17.20 -9.07
N ILE A 32 -7.84 -16.02 -9.64
CA ILE A 32 -8.29 -15.60 -10.97
C ILE A 32 -7.27 -15.90 -12.08
N GLY A 33 -6.17 -16.58 -11.75
CA GLY A 33 -5.11 -16.89 -12.71
C GLY A 33 -4.19 -15.72 -13.08
N CYS A 34 -4.21 -14.63 -12.31
CA CYS A 34 -3.26 -13.53 -12.43
C CYS A 34 -1.95 -13.90 -11.73
N LEU A 35 -0.90 -14.16 -12.50
CA LEU A 35 0.43 -14.56 -12.03
C LEU A 35 1.51 -13.50 -12.28
N GLU A 36 1.14 -12.39 -12.91
CA GLU A 36 2.03 -11.28 -13.20
C GLU A 36 2.02 -10.23 -12.08
N GLU A 37 3.04 -9.38 -12.08
CA GLU A 37 3.02 -8.19 -11.24
C GLU A 37 2.02 -7.19 -11.79
N LEU A 38 1.23 -6.59 -10.90
CA LEU A 38 0.31 -5.53 -11.28
C LEU A 38 1.10 -4.26 -11.60
N PRO A 39 0.63 -3.45 -12.56
CA PRO A 39 1.29 -2.18 -12.88
C PRO A 39 1.21 -1.20 -11.70
N GLU A 40 2.30 -0.45 -11.51
CA GLU A 40 2.46 0.61 -10.50
C GLU A 40 3.33 1.71 -11.10
N THR A 41 2.83 2.35 -12.16
CA THR A 41 3.62 3.21 -13.05
C THR A 41 3.54 4.70 -12.74
N HIS A 42 2.69 5.07 -11.78
CA HIS A 42 2.33 6.45 -11.51
C HIS A 42 3.07 7.05 -10.30
N ALA A 43 3.08 8.39 -10.27
CA ALA A 43 3.74 9.16 -9.22
C ALA A 43 2.86 9.36 -7.97
N THR A 44 1.59 8.97 -8.01
CA THR A 44 0.65 9.13 -6.89
C THR A 44 0.09 7.79 -6.42
N ILE A 45 -0.19 7.71 -5.11
CA ILE A 45 -0.77 6.53 -4.45
C ILE A 45 -2.18 6.27 -5.02
N GLU A 46 -2.93 7.34 -5.28
CA GLU A 46 -4.25 7.29 -5.91
C GLU A 46 -4.22 6.64 -7.29
N GLU A 47 -3.32 7.09 -8.17
CA GLU A 47 -3.23 6.55 -9.53
C GLU A 47 -2.75 5.10 -9.53
N ASN A 48 -1.77 4.74 -8.70
CA ASN A 48 -1.30 3.36 -8.59
C ASN A 48 -2.37 2.41 -8.04
N SER A 49 -3.14 2.85 -7.03
CA SER A 49 -4.28 2.08 -6.53
C SER A 49 -5.32 1.86 -7.64
N MET A 50 -5.62 2.89 -8.43
CA MET A 50 -6.57 2.80 -9.52
C MET A 50 -6.09 1.91 -10.67
N GLU A 51 -4.85 2.08 -11.11
CA GLU A 51 -4.23 1.31 -12.20
C GLU A 51 -4.30 -0.20 -11.90
N LYS A 52 -3.96 -0.60 -10.67
CA LYS A 52 -4.07 -1.99 -10.21
C LYS A 52 -5.48 -2.56 -10.32
N ALA A 53 -6.49 -1.82 -9.86
CA ALA A 53 -7.88 -2.29 -9.88
C ALA A 53 -8.45 -2.33 -11.30
N VAL A 54 -8.22 -1.28 -12.09
CA VAL A 54 -8.64 -1.21 -13.50
C VAL A 54 -8.00 -2.33 -14.31
N TYR A 55 -6.70 -2.57 -14.12
CA TYR A 55 -5.96 -3.64 -14.79
C TYR A 55 -6.60 -5.01 -14.55
N VAL A 56 -6.91 -5.33 -13.29
CA VAL A 56 -7.57 -6.61 -12.95
C VAL A 56 -8.96 -6.69 -13.56
N ARG A 57 -9.74 -5.62 -13.51
CA ARG A 57 -11.08 -5.57 -14.09
C ARG A 57 -11.05 -5.79 -15.60
N GLU A 58 -10.19 -5.08 -16.32
CA GLU A 58 -10.14 -5.13 -17.78
C GLU A 58 -9.58 -6.45 -18.30
N LYS A 59 -8.52 -6.98 -17.66
CA LYS A 59 -7.84 -8.19 -18.14
C LYS A 59 -8.53 -9.48 -17.70
N TYR A 60 -9.16 -9.50 -16.53
CA TYR A 60 -9.72 -10.73 -15.94
C TYR A 60 -11.24 -10.69 -15.76
N GLY A 61 -11.89 -9.52 -15.86
CA GLY A 61 -13.35 -9.39 -15.86
C GLY A 61 -14.02 -9.45 -14.49
N TYR A 62 -13.27 -9.54 -13.38
CA TYR A 62 -13.84 -9.64 -12.04
C TYR A 62 -14.10 -8.25 -11.43
N PRO A 63 -15.16 -8.08 -10.62
CA PRO A 63 -15.22 -6.95 -9.70
C PRO A 63 -14.09 -7.11 -8.68
N CYS A 64 -13.42 -6.01 -8.38
CA CYS A 64 -12.21 -6.04 -7.58
C CYS A 64 -12.00 -4.75 -6.81
N PHE A 65 -11.16 -4.82 -5.80
CA PHE A 65 -10.55 -3.65 -5.21
C PHE A 65 -9.05 -3.83 -5.16
N ALA A 66 -8.32 -2.74 -5.32
CA ALA A 66 -6.90 -2.67 -5.07
C ALA A 66 -6.64 -1.69 -3.93
N GLU A 67 -5.43 -1.75 -3.39
CA GLU A 67 -4.95 -0.68 -2.54
C GLU A 67 -3.52 -0.30 -2.90
N ASP A 68 -3.16 0.94 -2.59
CA ASP A 68 -1.78 1.38 -2.54
C ASP A 68 -1.51 2.15 -1.25
N THR A 69 -0.31 2.00 -0.69
CA THR A 69 0.05 2.57 0.61
C THR A 69 1.43 3.17 0.55
N GLY A 70 1.58 4.38 1.10
CA GLY A 70 2.86 5.03 1.27
C GLY A 70 3.01 5.68 2.64
N LEU A 71 4.25 5.76 3.10
CA LEU A 71 4.68 6.65 4.17
C LEU A 71 5.06 7.99 3.54
N GLU A 72 4.50 9.08 4.06
CA GLU A 72 4.82 10.44 3.61
C GLU A 72 5.38 11.24 4.78
N VAL A 73 6.62 11.74 4.65
CA VAL A 73 7.29 12.52 5.69
C VAL A 73 7.36 13.99 5.30
N ALA A 74 6.88 14.86 6.19
CA ALA A 74 6.73 16.29 5.91
C ALA A 74 8.05 16.97 5.55
N ALA A 75 9.11 16.69 6.32
CA ALA A 75 10.44 17.26 6.07
C ALA A 75 11.11 16.76 4.78
N LEU A 76 10.63 15.65 4.21
CA LEU A 76 11.13 15.08 2.95
C LEU A 76 10.18 15.36 1.79
N ASN A 77 9.35 16.41 1.89
CA ASN A 77 8.35 16.79 0.88
C ASN A 77 7.43 15.63 0.46
N GLY A 78 7.08 14.76 1.41
CA GLY A 78 6.20 13.61 1.18
C GLY A 78 6.91 12.32 0.77
N ALA A 79 8.24 12.31 0.62
CA ALA A 79 8.98 11.05 0.48
C ALA A 79 8.89 10.22 1.78
N PRO A 80 8.92 8.87 1.71
CA PRO A 80 9.06 8.02 0.52
C PRO A 80 7.90 8.01 -0.50
N GLY A 81 6.66 8.27 -0.06
CA GLY A 81 5.47 8.24 -0.90
C GLY A 81 5.28 6.88 -1.59
N VAL A 82 5.02 6.90 -2.91
CA VAL A 82 4.87 5.68 -3.73
C VAL A 82 6.11 4.76 -3.71
N TYR A 83 7.29 5.29 -3.37
CA TYR A 83 8.52 4.50 -3.30
C TYR A 83 8.73 3.80 -1.96
N SER A 84 7.74 3.86 -1.05
CA SER A 84 7.85 3.31 0.31
C SER A 84 8.40 1.89 0.39
N ALA A 85 7.94 0.98 -0.48
CA ALA A 85 8.42 -0.42 -0.47
C ALA A 85 9.88 -0.59 -0.95
N ARG A 86 10.40 0.39 -1.68
CA ARG A 86 11.69 0.33 -2.39
C ARG A 86 12.54 1.59 -2.15
N TYR A 87 12.38 2.23 -1.00
CA TYR A 87 12.94 3.55 -0.74
C TYR A 87 14.47 3.56 -0.78
N ALA A 88 15.10 2.53 -0.22
CA ALA A 88 16.55 2.31 -0.31
C ALA A 88 16.99 1.63 -1.63
N GLY A 89 16.06 1.35 -2.55
CA GLY A 89 16.31 0.65 -3.82
C GLY A 89 16.51 -0.87 -3.69
N THR A 90 16.59 -1.42 -2.47
CA THR A 90 16.83 -2.86 -2.25
C THR A 90 15.55 -3.69 -2.10
N GLY A 91 14.43 -3.03 -1.78
CA GLY A 91 13.17 -3.70 -1.44
C GLY A 91 13.16 -4.33 -0.04
N VAL A 92 14.21 -4.13 0.75
CA VAL A 92 14.33 -4.66 2.11
C VAL A 92 13.86 -3.60 3.11
N ALA A 93 12.91 -3.97 3.97
CA ALA A 93 12.31 -3.03 4.94
C ALA A 93 13.36 -2.39 5.88
N ALA A 94 14.32 -3.19 6.37
CA ALA A 94 15.38 -2.69 7.25
C ALA A 94 16.25 -1.61 6.56
N ASP A 95 16.58 -1.80 5.27
CA ASP A 95 17.35 -0.82 4.50
C ASP A 95 16.54 0.45 4.27
N ASN A 96 15.24 0.32 3.96
CA ASN A 96 14.33 1.45 3.80
C ASN A 96 14.23 2.30 5.08
N ILE A 97 14.11 1.65 6.25
CA ILE A 97 14.10 2.32 7.56
C ILE A 97 15.45 3.01 7.80
N ALA A 98 16.57 2.31 7.59
CA ALA A 98 17.90 2.89 7.80
C ALA A 98 18.14 4.11 6.90
N HIS A 99 17.72 4.04 5.63
CA HIS A 99 17.81 5.17 4.70
C HIS A 99 16.96 6.36 5.15
N LEU A 100 15.71 6.11 5.55
CA LEU A 100 14.82 7.16 6.06
C LEU A 100 15.39 7.84 7.31
N LEU A 101 15.91 7.07 8.26
CA LEU A 101 16.51 7.62 9.48
C LEU A 101 17.77 8.43 9.18
N PHE A 102 18.57 7.99 8.21
CA PHE A 102 19.75 8.72 7.75
C PHE A 102 19.37 10.09 7.16
N GLU A 103 18.37 10.15 6.27
CA GLU A 103 17.93 11.42 5.67
C GLU A 103 17.30 12.38 6.69
N LEU A 104 16.69 11.83 7.74
CA LEU A 104 16.12 12.62 8.83
C LEU A 104 17.14 12.96 9.93
N ASN A 105 18.43 12.68 9.75
CA ASN A 105 19.45 13.01 10.74
C ASN A 105 19.59 14.53 10.90
N GLY A 106 19.51 15.00 12.15
CA GLY A 106 19.53 16.44 12.47
C GLY A 106 18.23 17.20 12.15
N ILE A 107 17.20 16.53 11.59
CA ILE A 107 15.91 17.13 11.30
C ILE A 107 14.97 17.01 12.51
N THR A 108 14.46 18.15 12.97
CA THR A 108 13.54 18.24 14.11
C THR A 108 12.07 18.03 13.73
N ASP A 109 11.66 18.45 12.53
CA ASP A 109 10.32 18.16 12.02
C ASP A 109 10.24 16.73 11.49
N ARG A 110 9.71 15.83 12.31
CA ARG A 110 9.57 14.40 11.98
C ARG A 110 8.13 14.00 11.75
N ARG A 111 7.23 14.95 11.49
CA ARG A 111 5.82 14.67 11.19
C ARG A 111 5.73 13.79 9.95
N ALA A 112 4.95 12.71 10.06
CA ALA A 112 4.73 11.78 8.97
C ALA A 112 3.30 11.29 8.99
N ARG A 113 2.87 10.67 7.89
CA ARG A 113 1.60 9.98 7.81
C ARG A 113 1.72 8.72 6.98
N PHE A 114 1.00 7.68 7.39
CA PHE A 114 0.64 6.61 6.48
C PHE A 114 -0.60 7.03 5.71
N LYS A 115 -0.53 6.91 4.39
CA LYS A 115 -1.64 7.15 3.47
C LYS A 115 -1.90 5.87 2.69
N THR A 116 -3.13 5.36 2.79
CA THR A 116 -3.60 4.22 2.01
C THR A 116 -4.78 4.67 1.15
N VAL A 117 -4.77 4.33 -0.12
CA VAL A 117 -5.91 4.55 -1.03
C VAL A 117 -6.41 3.20 -1.50
N PHE A 118 -7.68 2.90 -1.23
CA PHE A 118 -8.41 1.79 -1.81
C PHE A 118 -9.11 2.27 -3.08
N THR A 119 -9.05 1.48 -4.15
CA THR A 119 -9.86 1.71 -5.36
C THR A 119 -10.76 0.50 -5.58
N LEU A 120 -12.08 0.71 -5.58
CA LEU A 120 -13.10 -0.30 -5.87
C LEU A 120 -13.56 -0.14 -7.32
N VAL A 121 -13.59 -1.25 -8.05
CA VAL A 121 -14.09 -1.32 -9.43
C VAL A 121 -15.14 -2.44 -9.52
N THR A 122 -16.33 -2.08 -9.97
CA THR A 122 -17.47 -2.99 -10.20
C THR A 122 -18.06 -2.75 -11.59
N ASP A 123 -19.16 -3.43 -11.92
CA ASP A 123 -19.87 -3.20 -13.19
C ASP A 123 -20.44 -1.77 -13.31
N THR A 124 -20.71 -1.11 -12.19
CA THR A 124 -21.44 0.17 -12.15
C THR A 124 -20.68 1.30 -11.47
N ALA A 125 -19.50 1.05 -10.91
CA ALA A 125 -18.78 2.02 -10.10
C ALA A 125 -17.26 1.86 -10.20
N LEU A 126 -16.58 3.00 -10.19
CA LEU A 126 -15.16 3.17 -9.91
C LEU A 126 -15.07 4.22 -8.80
N GLU A 127 -14.65 3.80 -7.61
CA GLU A 127 -14.64 4.66 -6.41
C GLU A 127 -13.32 4.53 -5.67
N GLN A 128 -12.84 5.63 -5.09
CA GLN A 128 -11.62 5.66 -4.29
C GLN A 128 -11.90 6.08 -2.85
N PHE A 129 -11.22 5.43 -1.91
CA PHE A 129 -11.34 5.68 -0.48
C PHE A 129 -9.95 5.88 0.12
N THR A 130 -9.73 7.05 0.75
CA THR A 130 -8.43 7.40 1.33
C THR A 130 -8.47 7.29 2.85
N GLY A 131 -7.59 6.47 3.40
CA GLY A 131 -7.29 6.40 4.84
C GLY A 131 -5.96 7.08 5.14
N ILE A 132 -5.93 7.89 6.20
CA ILE A 132 -4.71 8.57 6.66
C ILE A 132 -4.55 8.36 8.16
N ILE A 133 -3.35 7.94 8.57
CA ILE A 133 -2.93 7.89 9.98
C ILE A 133 -1.75 8.84 10.13
N ASN A 134 -1.93 9.89 10.94
CA ASN A 134 -0.87 10.86 11.23
C ASN A 134 -0.01 10.39 12.41
N GLY A 135 1.28 10.68 12.37
CA GLY A 135 2.23 10.35 13.42
C GLY A 135 3.56 11.10 13.26
N THR A 136 4.60 10.53 13.86
CA THR A 136 5.96 11.07 13.82
C THR A 136 6.99 9.96 13.72
N ILE A 137 8.03 10.14 12.91
CA ILE A 137 9.13 9.17 12.79
C ILE A 137 10.00 9.21 14.05
N THR A 138 10.28 8.05 14.64
CA THR A 138 11.19 7.90 15.79
C THR A 138 12.64 8.17 15.38
N GLN A 139 13.54 8.29 16.36
CA GLN A 139 14.98 8.44 16.08
C GLN A 139 15.68 7.09 15.84
N GLN A 140 15.07 6.00 16.31
CA GLN A 140 15.58 4.65 16.20
C GLN A 140 14.41 3.66 16.13
N PRO A 141 14.59 2.50 15.49
CA PRO A 141 13.60 1.43 15.48
C PRO A 141 13.29 0.93 16.89
N THR A 142 12.02 0.67 17.21
CA THR A 142 11.57 0.08 18.48
C THR A 142 10.40 -0.87 18.27
N GLY A 143 10.58 -2.13 18.69
CA GLY A 143 9.57 -3.18 18.56
C GLY A 143 9.94 -4.22 17.51
N GLU A 144 9.22 -5.35 17.52
CA GLU A 144 9.48 -6.49 16.62
C GLU A 144 8.22 -6.92 15.84
N GLY A 145 7.09 -6.25 16.05
CA GLY A 145 5.81 -6.54 15.38
C GLY A 145 5.68 -5.83 14.04
N GLY A 146 4.61 -6.10 13.31
CA GLY A 146 4.28 -5.35 12.09
C GLY A 146 5.16 -5.65 10.88
N PHE A 147 5.13 -4.76 9.89
CA PHE A 147 5.96 -4.82 8.67
C PHE A 147 6.23 -3.42 8.09
N GLY A 148 7.12 -3.34 7.09
CA GLY A 148 7.39 -2.06 6.44
C GLY A 148 8.08 -1.07 7.39
N TYR A 149 7.42 0.04 7.72
CA TYR A 149 7.93 1.10 8.61
C TYR A 149 7.27 1.10 10.00
N ASP A 150 6.63 -0.01 10.41
CA ASP A 150 5.96 -0.07 11.71
C ASP A 150 6.88 0.18 12.93
N PRO A 151 8.10 -0.42 13.03
CA PRO A 151 8.84 -0.40 14.30
C PRO A 151 10.24 0.22 14.23
#